data_AF-A0A848L8M7-F1
#
_entry.id   AF-A0A848L8M7-F1
#
_cell.length_a   1.000
_cell.length_b   1.000
_cell.length_c   1.000
_cell.angle_alpha   90.00
_cell.angle_beta   90.00
_cell.angle_gamma   90.00
#
_symmetry.space_group_name_H-M   'P 1'
#
loop_
_entity.id
_entity.type
_entity.pdbx_description
1 polymer ?
#
loop_
_entity_poly.entity_id
_entity_poly.type
_entity_poly.pdbx_seq_one_letter_code
_entity_poly.pdbx_strand_id
1 'polypeptide(L)'
;MKRLGKVGLVLGVLALGGVVGCKDEKAEAAKAHRIKGSDHMSKKEWKEAAAAYALSLEADPKQEKVWEKKAFAHMQIGEMDEASKSVMKMMEMKTTPAEKAELYRTLASMYMATSLEDAEKYFNEALKLDAKDEASLGWIAEIYAQRGGARSMAAPIVKADLEKALTYYDQVLAINANSSNTVLNKRVVTSRLIAYEQQQKEMALAEAAENAKDKTIVAEANTRAEEHQKRIDEYQARIGELNKQFGEIQKALKASGAAPAPAGAQATTKQ
;
A
#
# COMPACT_ATOMS: atom_id res chain seq x y z
N MET A 1 29.50 -51.26 75.37
CA MET A 1 30.37 -50.46 74.46
C MET A 1 30.86 -51.40 73.36
N LYS A 2 30.68 -51.25 72.06
CA LYS A 2 30.23 -50.16 71.18
C LYS A 2 29.48 -50.80 70.00
N ARG A 3 28.35 -50.22 69.59
CA ARG A 3 27.73 -50.44 68.28
C ARG A 3 28.53 -49.67 67.23
N LEU A 4 28.80 -50.29 66.08
CA LEU A 4 29.28 -49.60 64.87
C LEU A 4 28.55 -50.21 63.68
N GLY A 5 27.66 -49.41 63.11
CA GLY A 5 26.91 -49.76 61.91
C GLY A 5 27.70 -49.56 60.63
N LYS A 6 27.09 -50.00 59.53
CA LYS A 6 27.24 -49.54 58.14
C LYS A 6 26.30 -50.42 57.29
N VAL A 7 25.74 -50.04 56.16
CA VAL A 7 25.46 -48.80 55.43
C VAL A 7 24.50 -49.29 54.33
N GLY A 8 23.39 -48.60 54.08
CA GLY A 8 22.41 -49.00 53.06
C GLY A 8 22.93 -48.80 51.64
N LEU A 9 22.64 -49.77 50.77
CA LEU A 9 22.85 -49.66 49.32
C LEU A 9 21.55 -49.15 48.70
N VAL A 10 21.44 -47.84 48.48
CA VAL A 10 20.35 -47.25 47.68
C VAL A 10 20.82 -47.18 46.24
N LEU A 11 20.13 -47.92 45.38
CA LEU A 11 20.22 -47.85 43.92
C LEU A 11 19.82 -46.44 43.45
N GLY A 12 20.82 -45.63 43.11
CA GLY A 12 20.62 -44.37 42.40
C GLY A 12 20.61 -44.61 40.90
N VAL A 13 19.42 -44.75 40.30
CA VAL A 13 19.27 -44.55 38.84
C VAL A 13 19.33 -43.04 38.59
N LEU A 14 20.50 -42.59 38.16
CA LEU A 14 20.70 -41.24 37.62
C LEU A 14 20.00 -41.15 36.25
N ALA A 15 18.73 -40.76 36.25
CA ALA A 15 18.09 -40.18 35.08
C ALA A 15 18.49 -38.69 34.99
N LEU A 16 19.69 -38.42 34.45
CA LEU A 16 20.13 -37.05 34.15
C LEU A 16 19.99 -36.77 32.65
N GLY A 17 19.24 -35.70 32.33
CA GLY A 17 19.65 -34.77 31.27
C GLY A 17 18.94 -34.84 29.91
N GLY A 18 17.60 -34.87 29.86
CA GLY A 18 16.85 -34.94 28.61
C GLY A 18 16.13 -33.66 28.15
N VAL A 19 16.63 -32.45 28.43
CA VAL A 19 15.92 -31.21 28.02
C VAL A 19 16.79 -30.12 27.37
N VAL A 20 18.12 -30.24 27.42
CA VAL A 20 19.02 -29.22 26.84
C VAL A 20 19.34 -29.50 25.35
N GLY A 21 19.49 -30.76 24.95
CA GLY A 21 19.92 -31.12 23.58
C GLY A 21 18.92 -30.77 22.47
N CYS A 22 17.62 -30.91 22.68
CA CYS A 22 16.62 -30.71 21.61
C CYS A 22 16.45 -29.24 21.18
N LYS A 23 16.76 -28.26 22.04
CA LYS A 23 16.64 -26.84 21.71
C LYS A 23 17.82 -26.38 20.84
N ASP A 24 19.02 -26.85 21.17
CA ASP A 24 20.23 -26.51 20.45
C ASP A 24 20.24 -27.17 19.05
N GLU A 25 19.72 -28.39 18.92
CA GLU A 25 19.58 -29.08 17.63
C GLU A 25 18.63 -28.35 16.66
N LYS A 26 17.47 -27.90 17.15
CA LYS A 26 16.51 -27.13 16.32
C LYS A 26 17.06 -25.78 15.89
N ALA A 27 17.78 -25.09 16.77
CA ALA A 27 18.40 -23.80 16.46
C ALA A 27 19.48 -23.94 15.38
N GLU A 28 20.32 -24.96 15.46
CA GLU A 28 21.34 -25.22 14.43
C GLU A 28 20.73 -25.69 13.10
N ALA A 29 19.68 -26.53 13.14
CA ALA A 29 18.94 -26.91 11.94
C ALA A 29 18.30 -25.69 11.25
N ALA A 30 17.65 -24.81 12.02
CA ALA A 30 17.09 -23.56 11.50
C ALA A 30 18.17 -22.70 10.82
N LYS A 31 19.31 -22.51 11.49
CA LYS A 31 20.44 -21.74 10.95
C LYS A 31 21.02 -22.35 9.67
N ALA A 32 21.19 -23.66 9.61
CA ALA A 32 21.70 -24.35 8.42
C ALA A 32 20.77 -24.15 7.22
N HIS A 33 19.46 -24.34 7.41
CA HIS A 33 18.46 -24.12 6.37
C HIS A 33 18.35 -22.65 5.93
N ARG A 34 18.48 -21.71 6.87
CA ARG A 34 18.53 -20.26 6.56
C ARG A 34 19.73 -19.88 5.70
N ILE A 35 20.91 -20.43 5.99
CA ILE A 35 22.12 -20.21 5.17
C ILE A 35 21.90 -20.77 3.77
N LYS A 36 21.42 -22.01 3.66
CA LYS A 36 21.09 -22.62 2.36
C LYS A 36 20.08 -21.78 1.56
N GLY A 37 19.04 -21.27 2.22
CA GLY A 37 18.07 -20.37 1.58
C GLY A 37 18.71 -19.06 1.09
N SER A 38 19.64 -18.50 1.87
CA SER A 38 20.38 -17.29 1.49
C SER A 38 21.31 -17.53 0.29
N ASP A 39 21.94 -18.70 0.21
CA ASP A 39 22.78 -19.11 -0.91
C ASP A 39 21.96 -19.22 -2.20
N HIS A 40 20.82 -19.94 -2.16
CA HIS A 40 19.88 -20.00 -3.28
C HIS A 40 19.37 -18.61 -3.67
N MET A 41 19.07 -17.75 -2.68
CA MET A 41 18.63 -16.38 -2.93
C MET A 41 19.67 -15.55 -3.70
N SER A 42 20.96 -15.70 -3.35
CA SER A 42 22.06 -15.01 -4.04
C SER A 42 22.21 -15.44 -5.50
N LYS A 43 21.81 -16.69 -5.81
CA LYS A 43 21.82 -17.29 -7.15
C LYS A 43 20.53 -17.05 -7.94
N LYS A 44 19.55 -16.35 -7.35
CA LYS A 44 18.20 -16.16 -7.92
C LYS A 44 17.43 -17.47 -8.12
N GLU A 45 17.79 -18.52 -7.36
CA GLU A 45 17.09 -19.81 -7.32
C GLU A 45 15.92 -19.69 -6.34
N TRP A 46 14.90 -18.93 -6.74
CA TRP A 46 13.85 -18.44 -5.83
C TRP A 46 13.01 -19.55 -5.21
N LYS A 47 12.68 -20.59 -5.99
CA LYS A 47 11.87 -21.72 -5.52
C LYS A 47 12.61 -22.53 -4.45
N GLU A 48 13.88 -22.79 -4.69
CA GLU A 48 14.78 -23.49 -3.77
C GLU A 48 15.04 -22.65 -2.51
N ALA A 49 15.19 -21.33 -2.67
CA ALA A 49 15.31 -20.41 -1.56
C ALA A 49 14.06 -20.45 -0.66
N ALA A 50 12.86 -20.34 -1.24
CA ALA A 50 11.60 -20.42 -0.50
C ALA A 50 11.44 -21.75 0.25
N ALA A 51 11.80 -22.87 -0.38
CA ALA A 51 11.78 -24.19 0.25
C ALA A 51 12.77 -24.31 1.42
N ALA A 52 14.00 -23.83 1.25
CA ALA A 52 15.00 -23.84 2.32
C ALA A 52 14.60 -22.92 3.49
N TYR A 53 14.04 -21.74 3.20
CA TYR A 53 13.49 -20.88 4.26
C TYR A 53 12.29 -21.51 4.97
N ALA A 54 11.42 -22.27 4.27
CA ALA A 54 10.33 -22.98 4.91
C ALA A 54 10.83 -24.01 5.94
N LEU A 55 11.87 -24.79 5.60
CA LEU A 55 12.51 -25.73 6.53
C LEU A 55 13.16 -25.01 7.72
N SER A 56 13.79 -23.85 7.48
CA SER A 56 14.32 -23.01 8.56
C SER A 56 13.22 -22.56 9.54
N LEU A 57 12.06 -22.19 9.01
CA LEU A 57 10.92 -21.67 9.77
C LEU A 57 10.13 -22.77 10.48
N GLU A 58 10.18 -24.01 9.99
CA GLU A 58 9.65 -25.19 10.70
C GLU A 58 10.45 -25.46 11.98
N ALA A 59 11.76 -25.30 11.93
CA ALA A 59 12.65 -25.48 13.07
C ALA A 59 12.60 -24.31 14.07
N ASP A 60 12.58 -23.06 13.57
CA ASP A 60 12.36 -21.85 14.37
C ASP A 60 11.47 -20.83 13.63
N PRO A 61 10.18 -20.71 14.00
CA PRO A 61 9.23 -19.82 13.33
C PRO A 61 9.38 -18.35 13.71
N LYS A 62 10.20 -17.99 14.71
CA LYS A 62 10.34 -16.60 15.20
C LYS A 62 11.40 -15.78 14.46
N GLN A 63 11.82 -16.26 13.28
CA GLN A 63 12.82 -15.61 12.46
C GLN A 63 12.18 -14.62 11.48
N GLU A 64 11.88 -13.40 11.93
CA GLU A 64 11.20 -12.38 11.12
C GLU A 64 11.86 -12.14 9.76
N LYS A 65 13.19 -11.98 9.74
CA LYS A 65 13.97 -11.78 8.50
C LYS A 65 13.88 -12.97 7.53
N VAL A 66 13.60 -14.17 8.03
CA VAL A 66 13.45 -15.37 7.19
C VAL A 66 12.07 -15.39 6.55
N TRP A 67 11.02 -14.98 7.28
CA TRP A 67 9.70 -14.75 6.69
C TRP A 67 9.72 -13.69 5.58
N GLU A 68 10.43 -12.57 5.81
CA GLU A 68 10.62 -11.53 4.80
C GLU A 68 11.29 -12.06 3.53
N LYS A 69 12.40 -12.80 3.68
CA LYS A 69 13.13 -13.40 2.55
C LYS A 69 12.30 -14.46 1.83
N LYS A 70 11.50 -15.25 2.55
CA LYS A 70 10.56 -16.20 1.97
C LYS A 70 9.47 -15.48 1.17
N ALA A 71 8.92 -14.39 1.71
CA ALA A 71 7.94 -13.56 1.00
C ALA A 71 8.52 -13.02 -0.31
N PHE A 72 9.72 -12.45 -0.25
CA PHE A 72 10.42 -11.94 -1.44
C PHE A 72 10.67 -13.03 -2.47
N ALA A 73 11.10 -14.24 -2.06
CA ALA A 73 11.29 -15.36 -2.97
C ALA A 73 9.99 -15.76 -3.68
N HIS A 74 8.85 -15.82 -2.97
CA HIS A 74 7.53 -16.09 -3.56
C HIS A 74 7.09 -14.98 -4.53
N MET A 75 7.37 -13.70 -4.22
CA MET A 75 7.09 -12.60 -5.16
C MET A 75 7.86 -12.76 -6.48
N GLN A 76 9.13 -13.17 -6.42
CA GLN A 76 9.96 -13.34 -7.63
C GLN A 76 9.49 -14.48 -8.55
N ILE A 77 8.75 -15.46 -8.02
CA ILE A 77 8.14 -16.55 -8.80
C ILE A 77 6.66 -16.32 -9.12
N GLY A 78 6.11 -15.15 -8.76
CA GLY A 78 4.72 -14.78 -9.03
C GLY A 78 3.69 -15.41 -8.09
N GLU A 79 4.12 -16.08 -7.01
CA GLU A 79 3.24 -16.71 -6.01
C GLU A 79 2.80 -15.68 -4.95
N MET A 80 1.97 -14.72 -5.37
CA MET A 80 1.60 -13.58 -4.52
C MET A 80 0.93 -14.00 -3.20
N ASP A 81 0.04 -14.99 -3.23
CA ASP A 81 -0.68 -15.44 -2.03
C ASP A 81 0.26 -16.05 -0.97
N GLU A 82 1.29 -16.79 -1.39
CA GLU A 82 2.29 -17.35 -0.47
C GLU A 82 3.23 -16.28 0.08
N ALA A 83 3.54 -15.27 -0.74
CA ALA A 83 4.25 -14.09 -0.28
C ALA A 83 3.45 -13.34 0.80
N SER A 84 2.17 -13.11 0.57
CA SER A 84 1.28 -12.42 1.52
C SER A 84 1.10 -13.21 2.82
N LYS A 85 0.95 -14.54 2.76
CA LYS A 85 0.95 -15.39 3.97
C LYS A 85 2.24 -15.23 4.79
N SER A 86 3.39 -15.13 4.12
CA SER A 86 4.68 -14.93 4.79
C SER A 86 4.77 -13.56 5.48
N VAL A 87 4.24 -12.49 4.85
CA VAL A 87 4.16 -11.16 5.48
C VAL A 87 3.14 -11.14 6.63
N MET A 88 1.99 -11.83 6.51
CA MET A 88 1.04 -11.96 7.63
C MET A 88 1.67 -12.66 8.84
N LYS A 89 2.57 -13.62 8.63
CA LYS A 89 3.35 -14.21 9.72
C LYS A 89 4.27 -13.21 10.41
N MET A 90 4.89 -12.29 9.68
CA MET A 90 5.64 -11.17 10.27
C MET A 90 4.76 -10.32 11.19
N MET A 91 3.47 -10.17 10.88
CA MET A 91 2.53 -9.38 11.68
C MET A 91 2.30 -9.94 13.09
N GLU A 92 2.39 -11.27 13.26
CA GLU A 92 2.30 -11.92 14.58
C GLU A 92 3.47 -11.54 15.50
N MET A 93 4.60 -11.09 14.93
CA MET A 93 5.78 -10.65 15.68
C MET A 93 5.78 -9.16 16.02
N LYS A 94 4.85 -8.37 15.47
CA LYS A 94 4.79 -6.92 15.68
C LYS A 94 3.99 -6.57 16.91
N THR A 95 4.53 -5.65 17.72
CA THR A 95 3.96 -5.30 19.02
C THR A 95 3.25 -3.95 19.00
N THR A 96 3.65 -3.06 18.09
CA THR A 96 3.06 -1.73 17.98
C THR A 96 2.09 -1.62 16.80
N PRO A 97 1.06 -0.76 16.88
CA PRO A 97 0.19 -0.44 15.75
C PRO A 97 0.98 0.08 14.54
N ALA A 98 2.01 0.89 14.76
CA ALA A 98 2.83 1.45 13.68
C ALA A 98 3.56 0.38 12.86
N GLU A 99 4.17 -0.61 13.53
CA GLU A 99 4.83 -1.73 12.83
C GLU A 99 3.82 -2.60 12.05
N LYS A 100 2.61 -2.79 12.58
CA LYS A 100 1.56 -3.54 11.89
C LYS A 100 1.01 -2.76 10.68
N ALA A 101 0.87 -1.44 10.81
CA ALA A 101 0.48 -0.57 9.70
C ALA A 101 1.50 -0.61 8.55
N GLU A 102 2.81 -0.62 8.86
CA GLU A 102 3.87 -0.81 7.87
C GLU A 102 3.73 -2.14 7.10
N LEU A 103 3.44 -3.24 7.81
CA LEU A 103 3.23 -4.54 7.15
C LEU A 103 1.96 -4.57 6.30
N TYR A 104 0.88 -3.90 6.72
CA TYR A 104 -0.29 -3.73 5.87
C TYR A 104 0.01 -2.90 4.63
N ARG A 105 0.81 -1.83 4.73
CA ARG A 105 1.29 -1.08 3.55
C ARG A 105 2.17 -1.94 2.64
N THR A 106 3.01 -2.80 3.21
CA THR A 106 3.81 -3.76 2.44
C THR A 106 2.90 -4.70 1.65
N LEU A 107 1.92 -5.33 2.32
CA LEU A 107 0.90 -6.16 1.66
C LEU A 107 0.17 -5.41 0.55
N ALA A 108 -0.28 -4.18 0.83
CA ALA A 108 -0.95 -3.35 -0.17
C ALA A 108 -0.07 -3.12 -1.41
N SER A 109 1.21 -2.76 -1.20
CA SER A 109 2.17 -2.53 -2.29
C SER A 109 2.38 -3.75 -3.18
N MET A 110 2.34 -4.96 -2.60
CA MET A 110 2.49 -6.21 -3.33
C MET A 110 1.35 -6.43 -4.33
N TYR A 111 0.14 -5.99 -4.00
CA TYR A 111 -1.05 -6.14 -4.84
C TYR A 111 -1.30 -4.97 -5.80
N MET A 112 -0.60 -3.83 -5.67
CA MET A 112 -0.83 -2.64 -6.51
C MET A 112 -0.79 -2.90 -8.01
N ALA A 113 0.00 -3.87 -8.47
CA ALA A 113 0.12 -4.22 -9.89
C ALA A 113 -0.89 -5.29 -10.36
N THR A 114 -1.49 -6.06 -9.44
CA THR A 114 -2.27 -7.25 -9.77
C THR A 114 -3.73 -7.16 -9.34
N SER A 115 -4.01 -6.49 -8.21
CA SER A 115 -5.35 -6.34 -7.63
C SER A 115 -5.43 -5.03 -6.85
N LEU A 116 -6.01 -4.00 -7.47
CA LEU A 116 -6.26 -2.72 -6.78
C LEU A 116 -7.28 -2.86 -5.65
N GLU A 117 -8.19 -3.84 -5.72
CA GLU A 117 -9.11 -4.15 -4.62
C GLU A 117 -8.38 -4.64 -3.37
N ASP A 118 -7.45 -5.60 -3.52
CA ASP A 118 -6.66 -6.10 -2.39
C ASP A 118 -5.70 -5.03 -1.86
N ALA A 119 -5.10 -4.24 -2.75
CA ALA A 119 -4.24 -3.13 -2.35
C ALA A 119 -5.02 -2.12 -1.50
N GLU A 120 -6.19 -1.67 -1.95
CA GLU A 120 -7.07 -0.77 -1.20
C GLU A 120 -7.48 -1.38 0.15
N LYS A 121 -7.85 -2.66 0.18
CA LYS A 121 -8.21 -3.36 1.41
C LYS A 121 -7.09 -3.27 2.45
N TYR A 122 -5.84 -3.59 2.07
CA TYR A 122 -4.72 -3.55 3.00
C TYR A 122 -4.33 -2.13 3.41
N PHE A 123 -4.40 -1.13 2.52
CA PHE A 123 -4.22 0.27 2.94
C PHE A 123 -5.29 0.69 3.96
N ASN A 124 -6.55 0.26 3.79
CA ASN A 124 -7.59 0.51 4.78
C ASN A 124 -7.32 -0.19 6.12
N GLU A 125 -6.76 -1.41 6.13
CA GLU A 125 -6.32 -2.05 7.38
C GLU A 125 -5.20 -1.26 8.07
N ALA A 126 -4.27 -0.67 7.30
CA ALA A 126 -3.27 0.25 7.85
C ALA A 126 -3.92 1.49 8.49
N LEU A 127 -4.92 2.09 7.82
CA LEU A 127 -5.63 3.27 8.33
C LEU A 127 -6.48 3.00 9.58
N LYS A 128 -6.92 1.75 9.81
CA LYS A 128 -7.56 1.39 11.08
C LYS A 128 -6.59 1.44 12.26
N LEU A 129 -5.30 1.24 12.01
CA LEU A 129 -4.24 1.29 13.04
C LEU A 129 -3.68 2.70 13.20
N ASP A 130 -3.54 3.43 12.10
CA ASP A 130 -3.16 4.83 12.08
C ASP A 130 -3.98 5.59 11.04
N ALA A 131 -5.02 6.28 11.51
CA ALA A 131 -5.92 7.05 10.65
C ALA A 131 -5.24 8.25 9.95
N LYS A 132 -4.01 8.60 10.35
CA LYS A 132 -3.21 9.68 9.76
C LYS A 132 -1.98 9.14 9.01
N ASP A 133 -1.96 7.86 8.63
CA ASP A 133 -0.92 7.33 7.75
C ASP A 133 -1.00 7.99 6.37
N GLU A 134 -0.16 9.02 6.18
CA GLU A 134 -0.08 9.84 4.96
C GLU A 134 0.13 8.98 3.72
N ALA A 135 0.95 7.93 3.81
CA ALA A 135 1.26 7.06 2.68
C ALA A 135 0.04 6.23 2.27
N SER A 136 -0.65 5.63 3.25
CA SER A 136 -1.87 4.84 2.99
C SER A 136 -2.99 5.70 2.38
N LEU A 137 -3.20 6.92 2.92
CA LEU A 137 -4.16 7.88 2.36
C LEU A 137 -3.80 8.27 0.91
N GLY A 138 -2.52 8.56 0.66
CA GLY A 138 -2.03 8.93 -0.67
C GLY A 138 -2.21 7.83 -1.71
N TRP A 139 -1.95 6.57 -1.34
CA TRP A 139 -2.15 5.44 -2.24
C TRP A 139 -3.62 5.11 -2.49
N ILE A 140 -4.49 5.21 -1.47
CA ILE A 140 -5.94 5.07 -1.70
C ILE A 140 -6.45 6.16 -2.63
N ALA A 141 -6.00 7.41 -2.45
CA ALA A 141 -6.33 8.49 -3.38
C ALA A 141 -5.91 8.17 -4.81
N GLU A 142 -4.72 7.57 -5.00
CA GLU A 142 -4.21 7.16 -6.30
C GLU A 142 -5.04 6.03 -6.94
N ILE A 143 -5.46 5.03 -6.15
CA ILE A 143 -6.34 3.95 -6.61
C ILE A 143 -7.65 4.53 -7.14
N TYR A 144 -8.26 5.45 -6.37
CA TYR A 144 -9.49 6.12 -6.79
C TYR A 144 -9.27 7.06 -8.00
N ALA A 145 -8.13 7.73 -8.08
CA ALA A 145 -7.79 8.55 -9.25
C ALA A 145 -7.66 7.68 -10.52
N GLN A 146 -7.06 6.49 -10.41
CA GLN A 146 -6.95 5.54 -11.51
C GLN A 146 -8.33 4.99 -11.93
N ARG A 147 -9.14 4.51 -10.99
CA ARG A 147 -10.51 4.02 -11.26
C ARG A 147 -11.43 5.11 -11.83
N GLY A 148 -11.25 6.36 -11.35
CA GLY A 148 -11.91 7.55 -11.86
C GLY A 148 -11.49 7.98 -13.27
N GLY A 149 -10.47 7.33 -13.85
CA GLY A 149 -9.98 7.63 -15.20
C GLY A 149 -9.05 8.85 -15.27
N ALA A 150 -8.48 9.31 -14.15
CA ALA A 150 -7.53 10.44 -14.15
C ALA A 150 -6.14 10.07 -14.69
N ARG A 151 -5.82 8.77 -14.75
CA ARG A 151 -4.50 8.25 -15.17
C ARG A 151 -4.45 7.74 -16.61
N SER A 152 -5.59 7.68 -17.29
CA SER A 152 -5.67 7.30 -18.69
C SER A 152 -6.79 8.08 -19.36
N MET A 153 -6.45 8.83 -20.41
CA MET A 153 -7.44 9.59 -21.19
C MET A 153 -8.45 8.69 -21.90
N ALA A 154 -8.06 7.44 -22.19
CA ALA A 154 -8.93 6.43 -22.80
C ALA A 154 -9.87 5.74 -21.80
N ALA A 155 -9.60 5.84 -20.49
CA ALA A 155 -10.47 5.28 -19.47
C ALA A 155 -11.77 6.11 -19.34
N PRO A 156 -12.92 5.48 -19.06
CA PRO A 156 -14.16 6.21 -18.78
C PRO A 156 -13.97 7.11 -17.56
N ILE A 157 -14.70 8.23 -17.54
CA ILE A 157 -14.70 9.11 -16.38
C ILE A 157 -15.72 8.61 -15.36
N VAL A 158 -15.25 8.21 -14.18
CA VAL A 158 -16.12 7.81 -13.07
C VAL A 158 -16.09 8.90 -12.00
N LYS A 159 -17.06 9.81 -12.04
CA LYS A 159 -17.13 10.98 -11.15
C LYS A 159 -17.03 10.62 -9.67
N ALA A 160 -17.75 9.58 -9.24
CA ALA A 160 -17.76 9.16 -7.83
C ALA A 160 -16.36 8.77 -7.32
N ASP A 161 -15.56 8.10 -8.14
CA ASP A 161 -14.19 7.73 -7.77
C ASP A 161 -13.25 8.94 -7.80
N LEU A 162 -13.41 9.86 -8.75
CA LEU A 162 -12.66 11.12 -8.75
C LEU A 162 -12.94 11.96 -7.50
N GLU A 163 -14.19 12.04 -7.05
CA GLU A 163 -14.58 12.75 -5.83
C GLU A 163 -14.00 12.11 -4.56
N LYS A 164 -13.96 10.77 -4.51
CA LYS A 164 -13.26 10.04 -3.44
C LYS A 164 -11.76 10.33 -3.47
N ALA A 165 -11.13 10.32 -4.64
CA ALA A 165 -9.71 10.66 -4.78
C ALA A 165 -9.40 12.05 -4.24
N LEU A 166 -10.21 13.06 -4.57
CA LEU A 166 -10.07 14.42 -4.03
C LEU A 166 -10.18 14.44 -2.51
N THR A 167 -11.13 13.70 -1.94
CA THR A 167 -11.33 13.60 -0.49
C THR A 167 -10.09 13.04 0.22
N TYR A 168 -9.51 11.96 -0.31
CA TYR A 168 -8.28 11.40 0.28
C TYR A 168 -7.06 12.32 0.07
N TYR A 169 -6.93 13.00 -1.07
CA TYR A 169 -5.90 14.02 -1.24
C TYR A 169 -6.08 15.21 -0.28
N ASP A 170 -7.32 15.61 0.03
CA ASP A 170 -7.60 16.62 1.06
C ASP A 170 -7.11 16.15 2.44
N GLN A 171 -7.30 14.88 2.79
CA GLN A 171 -6.78 14.30 4.04
C GLN A 171 -5.25 14.28 4.08
N VAL A 172 -4.59 13.92 2.97
CA VAL A 172 -3.12 14.00 2.85
C VAL A 172 -2.62 15.43 3.04
N LEU A 173 -3.25 16.41 2.40
CA LEU A 173 -2.85 17.83 2.52
C LEU A 173 -3.16 18.42 3.90
N ALA A 174 -4.12 17.87 4.64
CA ALA A 174 -4.35 18.24 6.03
C ALA A 174 -3.21 17.77 6.96
N ILE A 175 -2.51 16.69 6.60
CA ILE A 175 -1.32 16.19 7.32
C ILE A 175 -0.06 16.92 6.84
N ASN A 176 0.10 17.01 5.52
CA ASN A 176 1.27 17.57 4.87
C ASN A 176 0.84 18.56 3.77
N ALA A 177 0.59 19.80 4.18
CA ALA A 177 0.16 20.88 3.29
C ALA A 177 1.17 21.21 2.18
N ASN A 178 2.44 20.80 2.34
CA ASN A 178 3.52 21.03 1.40
C ASN A 178 3.83 19.82 0.51
N SER A 179 2.96 18.80 0.51
CA SER A 179 3.10 17.60 -0.32
C SER A 179 2.94 17.93 -1.80
N SER A 180 4.06 18.24 -2.46
CA SER A 180 4.09 18.72 -3.86
C SER A 180 3.42 17.74 -4.83
N ASN A 181 3.68 16.44 -4.67
CA ASN A 181 3.06 15.38 -5.49
C ASN A 181 1.54 15.33 -5.30
N THR A 182 1.06 15.48 -4.06
CA THR A 182 -0.37 15.47 -3.75
C THR A 182 -1.09 16.65 -4.39
N VAL A 183 -0.52 17.86 -4.31
CA VAL A 183 -1.08 19.05 -4.97
C VAL A 183 -1.19 18.83 -6.48
N LEU A 184 -0.15 18.28 -7.12
CA LEU A 184 -0.16 17.97 -8.55
C LEU A 184 -1.21 16.91 -8.90
N ASN A 185 -1.28 15.82 -8.14
CA ASN A 185 -2.22 14.74 -8.38
C ASN A 185 -3.67 15.19 -8.23
N LYS A 186 -3.96 15.97 -7.18
CA LYS A 186 -5.26 16.61 -6.97
C LYS A 186 -5.64 17.53 -8.13
N ARG A 187 -4.69 18.28 -8.71
CA ARG A 187 -4.92 19.09 -9.91
C ARG A 187 -5.31 18.24 -11.12
N VAL A 188 -4.65 17.10 -11.33
CA VAL A 188 -4.97 16.16 -12.42
C VAL A 188 -6.39 15.61 -12.27
N VAL A 189 -6.77 15.18 -11.06
CA VAL A 189 -8.13 14.71 -10.77
C VAL A 189 -9.17 15.81 -11.00
N THR A 190 -8.93 17.02 -10.50
CA THR A 190 -9.82 18.18 -10.74
C THR A 190 -9.96 18.48 -12.24
N SER A 191 -8.88 18.37 -13.01
CA SER A 191 -8.93 18.56 -14.47
C SER A 191 -9.79 17.48 -15.16
N ARG A 192 -9.77 16.24 -14.65
CA ARG A 192 -10.61 15.16 -15.16
C ARG A 192 -12.09 15.39 -14.83
N LEU A 193 -12.40 15.97 -13.68
CA LEU A 193 -13.77 16.41 -13.34
C LEU A 193 -14.25 17.55 -14.25
N ILE A 194 -13.39 18.51 -14.60
CA ILE A 194 -13.74 19.53 -15.60
C ILE A 194 -14.14 18.88 -16.93
N ALA A 195 -13.37 17.88 -17.39
CA ALA A 195 -13.69 17.16 -18.62
C ALA A 195 -15.04 16.43 -18.52
N TYR A 196 -15.36 15.84 -17.36
CA TYR A 196 -16.67 15.24 -17.12
C TYR A 196 -17.79 16.28 -17.23
N GLU A 197 -17.67 17.40 -16.51
CA GLU A 197 -18.70 18.44 -16.49
C GLU A 197 -18.89 19.06 -17.89
N GLN A 198 -17.80 19.22 -18.66
CA GLN A 198 -17.85 19.66 -20.05
C GLN A 198 -18.64 18.69 -20.93
N GLN A 199 -18.40 17.38 -20.81
CA GLN A 199 -19.15 16.36 -21.54
C GLN A 199 -20.64 16.42 -21.20
N GLN A 200 -20.99 16.55 -19.91
CA GLN A 200 -22.39 16.63 -19.50
C GLN A 200 -23.08 17.91 -20.00
N LYS A 201 -22.36 19.04 -19.97
CA LYS A 201 -22.82 20.30 -20.55
C LYS A 201 -23.12 20.16 -22.04
N GLU A 202 -22.22 19.57 -22.80
CA GLU A 202 -22.38 19.36 -24.25
C GLU A 202 -23.58 18.46 -24.56
N MET A 203 -23.78 17.39 -23.79
CA MET A 203 -24.96 16.53 -23.94
C MET A 203 -26.27 17.28 -23.66
N ALA A 204 -26.31 18.13 -22.63
CA ALA A 204 -27.49 18.94 -22.33
C ALA A 204 -27.78 19.95 -23.47
N LEU A 205 -26.75 20.59 -24.03
CA LEU A 205 -26.92 21.50 -25.16
C LEU A 205 -27.37 20.78 -26.44
N ALA A 206 -26.87 19.56 -26.68
CA ALA A 206 -27.30 18.72 -27.81
C ALA A 206 -28.79 18.34 -27.68
N GLU A 207 -29.23 17.94 -26.48
CA GLU A 207 -30.65 17.66 -26.20
C GLU A 207 -31.55 18.87 -26.48
N ALA A 208 -31.12 20.07 -26.07
CA ALA A 208 -31.86 21.30 -26.38
C ALA A 208 -31.96 21.54 -27.90
N ALA A 209 -30.88 21.28 -28.65
CA ALA A 209 -30.87 21.44 -30.10
C ALA A 209 -31.77 20.42 -30.82
N GLU A 210 -31.75 19.16 -30.39
CA GLU A 210 -32.59 18.08 -30.94
C GLU A 210 -34.09 18.31 -30.67
N ASN A 211 -34.41 18.91 -29.52
CA ASN A 211 -35.79 19.16 -29.07
C ASN A 211 -36.23 20.62 -29.26
N ALA A 212 -35.67 21.35 -30.22
CA ALA A 212 -35.85 22.81 -30.38
C ALA A 212 -37.32 23.32 -30.46
N LYS A 213 -38.29 22.45 -30.76
CA LYS A 213 -39.72 22.79 -30.80
C LYS A 213 -40.41 22.71 -29.45
N ASP A 214 -39.86 21.95 -28.50
CA ASP A 214 -40.36 21.82 -27.14
C ASP A 214 -39.66 22.82 -26.22
N LYS A 215 -40.35 23.92 -25.92
CA LYS A 215 -39.79 25.01 -25.11
C LYS A 215 -39.46 24.57 -23.68
N THR A 216 -40.17 23.58 -23.15
CA THR A 216 -39.95 23.09 -21.78
C THR A 216 -38.65 22.29 -21.73
N ILE A 217 -38.48 21.33 -22.64
CA ILE A 217 -37.24 20.52 -22.73
C ILE A 217 -36.03 21.42 -22.96
N VAL A 218 -36.14 22.39 -23.88
CA VAL A 218 -35.06 23.35 -24.15
C VAL A 218 -34.68 24.15 -22.91
N ALA A 219 -35.66 24.65 -22.15
CA ALA A 219 -35.40 25.43 -20.94
C ALA A 219 -34.73 24.60 -19.83
N GLU A 220 -35.20 23.37 -19.61
CA GLU A 220 -34.61 22.44 -18.65
C GLU A 220 -33.18 22.04 -19.02
N ALA A 221 -32.95 21.72 -20.30
CA ALA A 221 -31.64 21.33 -20.81
C ALA A 221 -30.63 22.49 -20.72
N ASN A 222 -31.03 23.71 -21.06
CA ASN A 222 -30.18 24.90 -20.89
C ASN A 222 -29.87 25.17 -19.41
N THR A 223 -30.84 24.98 -18.50
CA THR A 223 -30.61 25.11 -17.06
C THR A 223 -29.56 24.10 -16.58
N ARG A 224 -29.65 22.84 -16.99
CA ARG A 224 -28.61 21.82 -16.71
C ARG A 224 -27.24 22.25 -17.26
N ALA A 225 -27.18 22.75 -18.49
CA ALA A 225 -25.94 23.21 -19.09
C ALA A 225 -25.29 24.37 -18.30
N GLU A 226 -26.08 25.31 -17.78
CA GLU A 226 -25.61 26.39 -16.91
C GLU A 226 -25.07 25.85 -15.57
N GLU A 227 -25.73 24.85 -14.98
CA GLU A 227 -25.24 24.21 -13.75
C GLU A 227 -23.90 23.49 -13.97
N HIS A 228 -23.73 22.79 -15.08
CA HIS A 228 -22.45 22.18 -15.45
C HIS A 228 -21.37 23.25 -15.67
N GLN A 229 -21.71 24.38 -16.30
CA GLN A 229 -20.77 25.50 -16.45
C GLN A 229 -20.30 26.06 -15.10
N LYS A 230 -21.21 26.25 -14.14
CA LYS A 230 -20.84 26.72 -12.79
C LYS A 230 -19.83 25.77 -12.13
N ARG A 231 -20.06 24.46 -12.22
CA ARG A 231 -19.11 23.45 -11.69
C ARG A 231 -17.75 23.49 -12.39
N ILE A 232 -17.72 23.71 -13.70
CA ILE A 232 -16.47 23.90 -14.44
C ILE A 232 -15.70 25.10 -13.89
N ASP A 233 -16.38 26.24 -13.71
CA ASP A 233 -15.75 27.47 -13.21
C ASP A 233 -15.21 27.30 -11.78
N GLU A 234 -15.95 26.60 -10.91
CA GLU A 234 -15.51 26.23 -9.55
C GLU A 234 -14.25 25.36 -9.57
N TYR A 235 -14.21 24.33 -10.42
CA TYR A 235 -13.03 23.48 -10.54
C TYR A 235 -11.83 24.21 -11.16
N GLN A 236 -12.05 25.13 -12.10
CA GLN A 236 -10.98 25.98 -12.64
C GLN A 236 -10.40 26.90 -11.57
N ALA A 237 -11.24 27.51 -10.73
CA ALA A 237 -10.78 28.30 -9.59
C ALA A 237 -9.93 27.45 -8.63
N ARG A 238 -10.37 26.23 -8.30
CA ARG A 238 -9.61 25.28 -7.47
C ARG A 238 -8.26 24.92 -8.09
N ILE A 239 -8.18 24.74 -9.41
CA ILE A 239 -6.89 24.54 -10.10
C ILE A 239 -5.97 25.76 -9.95
N GLY A 240 -6.53 26.98 -10.03
CA GLY A 240 -5.80 28.22 -9.77
C GLY A 240 -5.16 28.25 -8.39
N GLU A 241 -5.92 27.88 -7.35
CA GLU A 241 -5.43 27.77 -5.98
C GLU A 241 -4.32 26.72 -5.84
N LEU A 242 -4.53 25.53 -6.42
CA LEU A 242 -3.52 24.45 -6.40
C LEU A 242 -2.24 24.85 -7.12
N ASN A 243 -2.33 25.59 -8.23
CA ASN A 243 -1.16 26.11 -8.95
C ASN A 243 -0.38 27.12 -8.10
N LYS A 244 -1.09 28.02 -7.39
CA LYS A 244 -0.47 28.97 -6.46
C LYS A 244 0.25 28.23 -5.34
N GLN A 245 -0.43 27.30 -4.67
CA GLN A 245 0.12 26.47 -3.60
C GLN A 245 1.36 25.70 -4.08
N PHE A 246 1.29 25.06 -5.25
CA PHE A 246 2.43 24.36 -5.84
C PHE A 246 3.61 25.30 -6.08
N GLY A 247 3.36 26.49 -6.62
CA GLY A 247 4.39 27.51 -6.84
C GLY A 247 5.07 27.97 -5.54
N GLU A 248 4.31 28.14 -4.46
CA GLU A 248 4.83 28.48 -3.14
C GLU A 248 5.72 27.35 -2.57
N ILE A 249 5.26 26.09 -2.66
CA ILE A 249 6.04 24.91 -2.27
C ILE A 249 7.38 24.86 -3.03
N GLN A 250 7.36 25.06 -4.34
CA GLN A 250 8.57 25.02 -5.17
C GLN A 250 9.54 26.17 -4.85
N LYS A 251 9.03 27.37 -4.54
CA LYS A 251 9.87 28.49 -4.08
C LYS A 251 10.53 28.18 -2.74
N ALA A 252 9.78 27.62 -1.78
CA ALA A 252 10.31 27.23 -0.48
C ALA A 252 11.39 26.15 -0.58
N LEU A 253 11.18 25.12 -1.41
CA LEU A 253 12.18 24.07 -1.67
C LEU A 253 13.49 24.66 -2.22
N LYS A 254 13.40 25.52 -3.25
CA LYS A 254 14.56 26.21 -3.82
C LYS A 254 15.30 27.06 -2.79
N ALA A 255 14.57 27.79 -1.94
CA ALA A 255 15.16 28.62 -0.90
C ALA A 255 15.87 27.79 0.19
N SER A 256 15.39 26.58 0.48
CA SER A 256 15.97 25.68 1.48
C SER A 256 17.19 24.88 0.98
N GLY A 257 17.53 24.94 -0.31
CA GLY A 257 18.56 24.09 -0.91
C GLY A 257 18.18 22.60 -1.01
N ALA A 258 16.96 22.23 -0.64
CA ALA A 258 16.45 20.88 -0.79
C ALA A 258 16.12 20.60 -2.27
N ALA A 259 16.67 19.50 -2.81
CA ALA A 259 16.26 19.01 -4.12
C ALA A 259 14.75 18.64 -4.07
N PRO A 260 13.97 18.91 -5.13
CA PRO A 260 12.60 18.43 -5.20
C PRO A 260 12.61 16.90 -5.05
N ALA A 261 11.74 16.37 -4.19
CA ALA A 261 11.53 14.92 -4.10
C ALA A 261 11.25 14.39 -5.51
N PRO A 262 11.88 13.28 -5.93
CA PRO A 262 11.66 12.75 -7.27
C PRO A 262 10.16 12.56 -7.48
N ALA A 263 9.65 13.03 -8.63
CA ALA A 263 8.33 12.68 -9.12
C ALA A 263 8.21 11.17 -8.98
N GLY A 264 7.16 10.73 -8.27
CA GLY A 264 7.02 9.38 -7.73
C GLY A 264 7.59 8.34 -8.68
N ALA A 265 8.43 7.46 -8.13
CA ALA A 265 8.94 6.32 -8.86
C ALA A 265 7.76 5.66 -9.56
N GLN A 266 7.66 5.87 -10.87
CA GLN A 266 7.16 4.81 -11.73
C GLN A 266 7.99 3.62 -11.30
N ALA A 267 7.33 2.60 -10.76
CA ALA A 267 7.87 1.26 -10.72
C ALA A 267 8.15 0.87 -12.17
N THR A 268 9.27 1.37 -12.69
CA THR A 268 9.92 0.84 -13.85
C THR A 268 10.55 -0.44 -13.35
N THR A 269 9.78 -1.52 -13.46
CA THR A 269 10.37 -2.83 -13.73
C THR A 269 11.23 -2.67 -14.98
N LYS A 270 12.49 -2.26 -14.79
CA LYS A 270 13.54 -2.56 -15.74
C LYS A 270 14.00 -3.99 -15.44
N GLN A 271 13.93 -4.77 -16.51
CA GLN A 271 14.26 -6.17 -16.73
C GLN A 271 15.38 -6.74 -15.86
#